data_AF-A0AA38FQG7-F1
#
_entry.id   AF-A0AA38FQG7-F1
#
_cell.length_a   1.000
_cell.length_b   1.000
_cell.length_c   1.000
_cell.angle_alpha   90.00
_cell.angle_beta   90.00
_cell.angle_gamma   90.00
#
_symmetry.space_group_name_H-M   'P 1'
#
loop_
_entity.id
_entity.type
_entity.pdbx_description
1 polymer ?
#
loop_
_entity_poly.entity_id
_entity_poly.type
_entity_poly.pdbx_seq_one_letter_code
_entity_poly.pdbx_strand_id
1 'polypeptide(L)'
;HTKKDCWELRDKKKQQEENNEVNVVTGNVCQDALIISLHNITKSWVLDSGASFHVTPHRHYFVDYVQGDFGHVFLGDDEPCSIVGKGSVQ
;
A
#
# COMPACT_ATOMS: atom_id res chain seq x y z
N HIS A 1 4.15 -4.65 -0.52
CA HIS A 1 3.85 -6.09 -0.30
C HIS A 1 4.83 -6.98 -1.05
N THR A 2 5.62 -7.79 -0.33
CA THR A 2 6.51 -8.79 -0.95
C THR A 2 5.74 -10.10 -1.09
N LYS A 3 5.85 -10.74 -2.26
CA LYS A 3 5.19 -12.00 -2.67
C LYS A 3 5.44 -13.21 -1.74
N LYS A 4 6.26 -13.04 -0.69
CA LYS A 4 6.70 -14.08 0.23
C LYS A 4 5.67 -14.40 1.33
N ASP A 5 4.58 -13.65 1.46
CA ASP A 5 3.55 -13.94 2.48
C ASP A 5 2.33 -14.70 1.90
N CYS A 6 2.35 -15.07 0.61
CA CYS A 6 1.24 -15.76 -0.06
C CYS A 6 1.33 -17.31 -0.05
N TRP A 7 2.35 -17.94 0.54
CA TRP A 7 2.50 -19.40 0.50
C TRP A 7 1.74 -20.15 1.60
N GLU A 8 1.33 -19.48 2.68
CA GLU A 8 0.64 -20.13 3.81
C GLU A 8 -0.77 -20.68 3.45
N LEU A 9 -1.30 -20.33 2.27
CA LEU A 9 -2.58 -20.83 1.78
C LEU A 9 -2.47 -22.11 0.94
N ARG A 10 -1.27 -22.59 0.63
CA ARG A 10 -1.08 -23.75 -0.26
C ARG A 10 -1.02 -25.09 0.48
N ASP A 11 -0.62 -25.12 1.74
CA ASP A 11 -0.44 -26.37 2.49
C ASP A 11 -1.71 -26.93 3.14
N LYS A 12 -2.80 -26.16 3.21
CA LYS A 12 -4.10 -26.65 3.75
C LYS A 12 -4.99 -27.35 2.72
N LYS A 13 -4.58 -27.45 1.45
CA LYS A 13 -5.43 -28.00 0.36
C LYS A 13 -5.32 -29.51 0.11
N LYS A 14 -4.58 -30.27 0.92
CA LYS A 14 -4.34 -31.71 0.66
C LYS A 14 -5.08 -32.71 1.54
N GLN A 15 -5.99 -32.29 2.43
CA GLN A 15 -6.81 -33.24 3.19
C GLN A 15 -8.23 -32.73 3.40
N GLN A 16 -9.07 -32.86 2.37
CA GLN A 16 -10.53 -33.08 2.49
C GLN A 16 -11.12 -33.20 1.08
N GLU A 17 -10.95 -34.39 0.49
CA GLU A 17 -11.99 -34.94 -0.38
C GLU A 17 -12.95 -35.72 0.52
N GLU A 18 -14.23 -35.70 0.12
CA GLU A 18 -15.39 -36.42 0.69
C GLU A 18 -16.15 -35.78 1.86
N ASN A 19 -16.93 -34.73 1.58
CA ASN A 19 -18.31 -34.57 2.08
C ASN A 19 -18.99 -33.29 1.57
N ASN A 20 -20.18 -33.47 0.99
CA ASN A 20 -21.05 -32.45 0.40
C ASN A 20 -21.68 -31.54 1.46
N GLU A 21 -20.97 -30.53 1.97
CA GLU A 21 -21.57 -29.45 2.76
C GLU A 21 -20.80 -28.13 2.48
N VAL A 22 -21.42 -27.21 1.74
CA VAL A 22 -20.84 -25.87 1.48
C VAL A 22 -20.93 -25.07 2.77
N ASN A 23 -19.93 -25.21 3.64
CA ASN A 23 -19.80 -24.35 4.79
C ASN A 23 -19.15 -23.03 4.31
N VAL A 24 -19.96 -21.97 4.24
CA VAL A 24 -19.47 -20.63 3.89
C VAL A 24 -18.56 -20.18 5.03
N VAL A 25 -17.26 -20.34 4.85
CA VAL A 25 -16.26 -19.65 5.66
C VAL A 25 -16.41 -18.17 5.31
N THR A 26 -17.15 -17.44 6.14
CA THR A 26 -17.06 -15.99 6.21
C THR A 26 -15.68 -15.67 6.78
N GLY A 27 -14.66 -15.83 5.94
CA GLY A 27 -13.36 -15.26 6.21
C GLY A 27 -13.60 -13.77 6.42
N ASN A 28 -13.09 -13.23 7.52
CA ASN A 28 -13.02 -11.79 7.70
C ASN A 28 -12.19 -11.25 6.53
N VAL A 29 -12.88 -10.85 5.46
CA VAL A 29 -12.25 -10.18 4.33
C VAL A 29 -11.67 -8.92 4.95
N CYS A 30 -10.35 -8.82 5.04
CA CYS A 30 -9.69 -7.54 5.24
C CYS A 30 -10.15 -6.68 4.06
N GLN A 31 -11.18 -5.87 4.31
CA GLN A 31 -11.72 -4.94 3.34
C GLN A 31 -10.68 -3.82 3.23
N ASP A 32 -9.67 -4.04 2.40
CA ASP A 32 -8.78 -2.97 1.95
C ASP A 32 -9.62 -2.07 1.03
N ALA A 33 -10.37 -1.16 1.65
CA ALA A 33 -11.24 -0.23 0.94
C ALA A 33 -10.40 0.93 0.40
N LEU A 34 -10.15 0.93 -0.90
CA LEU A 34 -9.56 2.07 -1.61
C LEU A 34 -10.65 3.10 -1.90
N ILE A 35 -10.58 4.28 -1.27
CA ILE A 35 -11.48 5.40 -1.57
C ILE A 35 -10.88 6.23 -2.70
N ILE A 36 -11.59 6.34 -3.83
CA ILE A 36 -11.19 7.19 -4.97
C ILE A 36 -12.16 8.38 -5.06
N SER A 37 -11.68 9.58 -4.76
CA SER A 37 -12.42 10.83 -5.01
C SER A 37 -12.00 11.41 -6.35
N LEU A 38 -12.85 11.26 -7.37
CA LEU A 38 -12.56 11.62 -8.77
C LEU A 38 -13.18 12.98 -9.12
N HIS A 39 -12.58 14.07 -8.66
CA HIS A 39 -12.96 15.42 -9.11
C HIS A 39 -11.94 16.01 -10.08
N ASN A 40 -10.68 15.56 -10.01
CA ASN A 40 -9.61 15.93 -10.91
C ASN A 40 -8.51 14.87 -10.85
N ILE A 41 -8.35 14.05 -11.89
CA ILE A 41 -7.38 12.93 -11.92
C ILE A 41 -5.96 13.37 -11.56
N THR A 42 -5.58 14.63 -11.84
CA THR A 42 -4.24 15.14 -11.52
C THR A 42 -4.09 15.59 -10.07
N LYS A 43 -5.19 15.73 -9.32
CA LYS A 43 -5.21 16.09 -7.89
C LYS A 43 -5.81 14.98 -7.01
N SER A 44 -6.24 13.86 -7.59
CA SER A 44 -6.78 12.71 -6.87
C SER A 44 -5.66 11.82 -6.37
N TRP A 45 -5.63 11.54 -5.06
CA TRP A 45 -4.66 10.66 -4.40
C TRP A 45 -5.32 9.32 -4.09
N VAL A 46 -4.63 8.21 -4.36
CA VAL A 46 -5.02 6.88 -3.89
C VAL A 46 -4.14 6.55 -2.70
N LEU A 47 -4.75 6.37 -1.53
CA LEU A 47 -4.03 5.92 -0.33
C LEU A 47 -3.87 4.40 -0.38
N ASP A 48 -2.61 3.94 -0.45
CA ASP A 48 -2.24 2.56 -0.20
C ASP A 48 -2.04 2.35 1.31
N SER A 49 -2.98 1.64 1.96
CA SER A 49 -2.91 1.31 3.38
C SER A 49 -1.77 0.33 3.71
N GLY A 50 -1.23 -0.36 2.71
CA GLY A 50 -0.08 -1.25 2.84
C GLY A 50 1.28 -0.53 2.73
N ALA A 51 1.30 0.77 2.43
CA ALA A 51 2.52 1.55 2.31
C ALA A 51 2.83 2.29 3.63
N SER A 52 4.05 2.10 4.15
CA SER A 52 4.51 2.82 5.36
C SER A 52 4.77 4.30 5.11
N PHE A 53 5.19 4.66 3.90
CA PHE A 53 5.49 6.04 3.50
C PHE A 53 5.03 6.29 2.08
N HIS A 54 4.56 7.51 1.83
CA HIS A 54 4.15 8.01 0.53
C HIS A 54 5.05 9.18 0.14
N VAL A 55 5.49 9.24 -1.11
CA VAL A 55 6.39 10.29 -1.63
C VAL A 55 5.66 11.13 -2.67
N THR A 56 5.87 12.45 -2.62
CA THR A 56 5.31 13.41 -3.58
C THR A 56 6.34 14.47 -3.95
N PRO A 57 6.44 14.90 -5.22
CA PRO A 57 7.26 16.05 -5.60
C PRO A 57 6.64 17.39 -5.17
N HIS A 58 5.40 17.39 -4.72
CA HIS A 58 4.63 18.60 -4.43
C HIS A 58 4.77 19.04 -2.97
N ARG A 59 5.77 19.88 -2.70
CA ARG A 59 6.02 20.43 -1.35
C ARG A 59 4.81 21.14 -0.73
N HIS A 60 3.97 21.77 -1.53
CA HIS A 60 2.83 22.58 -1.06
C HIS A 60 1.70 21.77 -0.43
N TYR A 61 1.72 20.43 -0.52
CA TYR A 61 0.74 19.58 0.18
C TYR A 61 1.07 19.35 1.66
N PHE A 62 2.29 19.65 2.09
CA PHE A 62 2.70 19.46 3.46
C PHE A 62 2.33 20.66 4.34
N VAL A 63 1.66 20.41 5.47
CA VAL A 63 1.28 21.46 6.42
C VAL A 63 2.43 21.88 7.35
N ASP A 64 3.37 20.97 7.60
CA ASP A 64 4.48 21.10 8.54
C ASP A 64 5.81 20.70 7.90
N TYR A 65 6.02 21.12 6.65
CA TYR A 65 7.21 20.76 5.89
C TYR A 65 8.51 21.14 6.59
N VAL A 66 9.32 20.14 6.91
CA VAL A 66 10.69 20.29 7.40
C VAL A 66 11.65 19.94 6.28
N GLN A 67 12.46 20.93 5.86
CA GLN A 67 13.56 20.70 4.93
C GLN A 67 14.72 20.00 5.64
N GLY A 68 15.35 19.05 4.98
CA GLY A 68 16.47 18.31 5.53
C GLY A 68 16.95 17.22 4.59
N ASP A 69 18.11 16.65 4.88
CA ASP A 69 18.60 15.45 4.22
C ASP A 69 18.09 14.22 4.99
N PHE A 70 17.20 13.45 4.35
CA PHE A 70 16.66 12.20 4.89
C PHE A 70 17.14 10.98 4.09
N GLY A 71 18.22 11.13 3.31
CA GLY A 71 18.77 10.08 2.46
C GLY A 71 18.08 9.97 1.11
N HIS A 72 18.14 8.76 0.52
CA HIS A 72 17.63 8.49 -0.82
C HIS A 72 16.70 7.28 -0.82
N VAL A 73 15.75 7.29 -1.75
CA VAL A 73 14.98 6.10 -2.15
C VAL A 73 15.39 5.69 -3.55
N PHE A 74 15.44 4.39 -3.82
CA PHE A 74 15.69 3.88 -5.17
C PHE A 74 14.37 3.66 -5.88
N LEU A 75 14.28 4.17 -7.11
CA LEU A 75 13.11 4.02 -7.96
C LEU A 75 13.13 2.68 -8.69
N GLY A 76 12.10 2.40 -9.50
CA GLY A 76 11.97 1.13 -10.22
C GLY A 76 13.06 0.88 -11.26
N ASP A 77 13.81 1.92 -11.63
CA ASP A 77 14.97 1.91 -12.52
C ASP A 77 16.31 1.91 -11.77
N ASP A 78 16.31 1.70 -10.44
CA ASP A 78 17.50 1.71 -9.57
C ASP A 78 18.20 3.08 -9.48
N GLU A 79 17.55 4.14 -9.98
CA GLU A 79 18.06 5.50 -9.83
C GLU A 79 17.74 6.05 -8.42
N PRO A 80 18.71 6.68 -7.74
CA PRO A 80 18.50 7.26 -6.43
C PRO A 80 17.74 8.59 -6.51
N CYS A 81 16.75 8.77 -5.65
CA CYS A 81 15.99 10.00 -5.49
C CYS A 81 16.13 10.55 -4.07
N SER A 82 16.63 11.78 -3.94
CA SER A 82 16.88 12.44 -2.65
C SER A 82 15.61 12.86 -1.94
N ILE A 83 15.51 12.54 -0.65
CA ILE A 83 14.44 12.99 0.22
C ILE A 83 14.85 14.32 0.86
N VAL A 84 14.45 15.41 0.21
CA VAL A 84 14.83 16.80 0.59
C VAL A 84 13.95 17.41 1.69
N GLY A 85 12.91 16.70 2.12
CA GLY A 85 12.01 17.16 3.17
C GLY A 85 10.94 16.15 3.55
N LYS A 86 10.31 16.37 4.70
CA LYS A 86 9.20 15.55 5.21
C LYS A 86 8.11 16.43 5.82
N GLY A 87 6.89 15.91 5.88
CA GLY A 87 5.76 16.52 6.57
C GLY A 87 4.52 15.63 6.50
N SER A 88 3.45 16.07 7.14
CA SER A 88 2.11 15.53 7.06
C SER A 88 1.29 16.26 5.99
N VAL A 89 0.41 15.52 5.33
CA VAL A 89 -0.62 16.06 4.41
C VAL A 89 -1.94 16.14 5.18
N GLN A 90 -2.73 17.19 4.94
CA GLN A 90 -4.05 17.41 5.55
C GLN A 90 -5.15 17.44 4.51
#